data_AF-A0A8J6CH98-F1
#
_entry.id   AF-A0A8J6CH98-F1
#
_cell.length_a   1.000
_cell.length_b   1.000
_cell.length_c   1.000
_cell.angle_alpha   90.00
_cell.angle_beta   90.00
_cell.angle_gamma   90.00
#
_symmetry.space_group_name_H-M   'P 1'
#
loop_
_entity.id
_entity.type
_entity.pdbx_description
1 polymer ?
#
loop_
_entity_poly.entity_id
_entity_poly.type
_entity_poly.pdbx_seq_one_letter_code
_entity_poly.pdbx_strand_id
1 'polypeptide(L)'
;MRAHAVHSGVQEQACLALINVCAGTNAAGLARKQRAAEAGALEAVVAAMRAHAAHSGVQEQACHALRNVCYGTDAAGLARKQLAAEAGALEAVVAAMRAHAAHSGVQEQACRALRNVCAGTDAAGLARKQRAAEAGALDAMVAAMRAHAAHSRVQEQACRALRNVCAGTDAAGLARKQRAAEAGALDAMVAAMRAHDAHSRVQEQACHALRNVCAGTDAAGLARKQRAAEAGALEAVVAAMRAHAVHSGVQEQACRALINVCYGTDAAGLARAQRAAEARALEAVVAAMRAHAAHSGVQELACRALINVCAGTDAAGIAWAQRAAEAGALEAVVAAMRAHAVHSGVQVSACLALDNVCAGTDAAGRARAQRAAKAGAREAIAAAMAAFPVQPV
;
A
#
# COMPACT_ATOMS: atom_id res chain seq x y z
N MET A 1 -13.37 23.40 26.75
CA MET A 1 -14.17 22.29 26.16
C MET A 1 -15.25 21.80 27.11
N ARG A 2 -14.94 21.25 28.31
CA ARG A 2 -15.96 20.66 29.21
C ARG A 2 -17.06 21.62 29.69
N ALA A 3 -16.70 22.85 30.07
CA ALA A 3 -17.66 23.84 30.58
C ALA A 3 -18.66 24.39 29.53
N HIS A 4 -18.33 24.30 28.23
CA HIS A 4 -19.16 24.81 27.14
C HIS A 4 -19.52 23.70 26.16
N ALA A 5 -19.82 22.51 26.67
CA ALA A 5 -20.05 21.30 25.88
C ALA A 5 -21.15 21.47 24.81
N VAL A 6 -22.10 22.38 25.02
CA VAL A 6 -23.24 22.63 24.11
C VAL A 6 -22.99 23.71 23.05
N HIS A 7 -21.87 24.44 23.09
CA HIS A 7 -21.62 25.53 22.14
C HIS A 7 -20.66 25.08 21.01
N SER A 8 -21.20 24.82 19.82
CA SER A 8 -20.44 24.28 18.68
C SER A 8 -19.23 25.14 18.30
N GLY A 9 -19.40 26.46 18.20
CA GLY A 9 -18.31 27.39 17.87
C GLY A 9 -17.15 27.35 18.86
N VAL A 10 -17.42 27.24 20.16
CA VAL A 10 -16.38 27.10 21.19
C VAL A 10 -15.66 25.75 21.05
N GLN A 11 -16.39 24.66 20.76
CA GLN A 11 -15.76 23.35 20.56
C GLN A 11 -14.88 23.32 19.31
N GLU A 12 -15.35 23.89 18.20
CA GLU A 12 -14.58 23.98 16.96
C GLU A 12 -13.28 24.76 17.16
N GLN A 13 -13.37 25.97 17.73
CA GLN A 13 -12.20 26.81 17.99
C GLN A 13 -11.27 26.19 19.04
N ALA A 14 -11.80 25.46 20.01
CA ALA A 14 -10.97 24.72 20.96
C ALA A 14 -10.20 23.57 20.30
N CYS A 15 -10.82 22.81 19.39
CA CYS A 15 -10.12 21.80 18.60
C CYS A 15 -9.03 22.43 17.72
N LEU A 16 -9.33 23.59 17.10
CA LEU A 16 -8.36 24.35 16.31
C LEU A 16 -7.17 24.83 17.16
N ALA A 17 -7.43 25.39 18.33
CA ALA A 17 -6.39 25.79 19.26
C ALA A 17 -5.53 24.59 19.68
N LEU A 18 -6.15 23.43 19.96
CA LEU A 18 -5.46 22.19 20.31
C LEU A 18 -4.51 21.73 19.19
N ILE A 19 -4.92 21.85 17.92
CA ILE A 19 -4.09 21.54 16.75
C ILE A 19 -2.81 22.39 16.75
N ASN A 20 -2.94 23.70 17.01
CA ASN A 20 -1.84 24.65 17.00
C ASN A 20 -0.88 24.44 18.18
N VAL A 21 -1.40 24.29 19.40
CA VAL A 21 -0.55 24.06 20.59
C VAL A 21 0.15 22.71 20.54
N CYS A 22 -0.40 21.73 19.82
CA CYS A 22 0.22 20.43 19.58
C CYS A 22 1.01 20.35 18.27
N ALA A 23 1.31 21.46 17.58
CA ALA A 23 2.00 21.43 16.29
C ALA A 23 3.47 20.98 16.38
N GLY A 24 4.02 20.40 15.32
CA GLY A 24 5.43 20.01 15.22
C GLY A 24 5.71 18.54 15.55
N THR A 25 6.87 18.07 15.07
CA THR A 25 7.32 16.67 15.16
C THR A 25 8.67 16.49 15.86
N ASN A 26 9.29 17.59 16.32
CA ASN A 26 10.49 17.55 17.15
C ASN A 26 10.15 17.18 18.61
N ALA A 27 11.17 16.99 19.45
CA ALA A 27 11.00 16.61 20.85
C ALA A 27 10.03 17.55 21.61
N ALA A 28 10.15 18.87 21.42
CA ALA A 28 9.25 19.84 22.04
C ALA A 28 7.79 19.72 21.56
N GLY A 29 7.57 19.41 20.28
CA GLY A 29 6.24 19.12 19.73
C GLY A 29 5.65 17.84 20.30
N LEU A 30 6.45 16.77 20.40
CA LEU A 30 6.03 15.50 21.00
C LEU A 30 5.68 15.67 22.49
N ALA A 31 6.47 16.44 23.24
CA ALA A 31 6.18 16.75 24.65
C ALA A 31 4.88 17.55 24.83
N ARG A 32 4.58 18.49 23.92
CA ARG A 32 3.29 19.22 23.94
C ARG A 32 2.10 18.31 23.69
N LYS A 33 2.21 17.38 22.73
CA LYS A 33 1.17 16.36 22.48
C LYS A 33 0.97 15.44 23.69
N GLN A 34 2.06 15.09 24.38
CA GLN A 34 2.02 14.27 25.59
C GLN A 34 1.27 14.98 26.72
N ARG A 35 1.63 16.24 27.02
CA ARG A 35 0.92 17.05 28.03
C ARG A 35 -0.56 17.25 27.71
N ALA A 36 -0.91 17.41 26.43
CA ALA A 36 -2.31 17.53 26.03
C ALA A 36 -3.09 16.23 26.31
N ALA A 37 -2.50 15.06 26.03
CA ALA A 37 -3.12 13.79 26.35
C ALA A 37 -3.29 13.59 27.87
N GLU A 38 -2.27 13.92 28.66
CA GLU A 38 -2.32 13.89 30.14
C GLU A 38 -3.40 14.83 30.71
N ALA A 39 -3.65 15.96 30.05
CA ALA A 39 -4.73 16.89 30.40
C ALA A 39 -6.13 16.42 29.96
N GLY A 40 -6.27 15.20 29.42
CA GLY A 40 -7.56 14.63 29.00
C GLY A 40 -8.11 15.22 27.71
N ALA A 41 -7.25 15.69 26.81
CA ALA A 41 -7.67 16.31 25.54
C ALA A 41 -8.35 15.30 24.59
N LEU A 42 -7.96 14.02 24.62
CA LEU A 42 -8.50 13.00 23.73
C LEU A 42 -9.98 12.72 24.06
N GLU A 43 -10.30 12.58 25.33
CA GLU A 43 -11.66 12.41 25.86
C GLU A 43 -12.51 13.64 25.56
N ALA A 44 -11.94 14.84 25.76
CA ALA A 44 -12.64 16.09 25.47
C ALA A 44 -12.97 16.25 23.97
N VAL A 45 -12.04 15.88 23.09
CA VAL A 45 -12.27 15.90 21.63
C VAL A 45 -13.35 14.89 21.24
N VAL A 46 -13.30 13.66 21.75
CA VAL A 46 -14.33 12.65 21.45
C VAL A 46 -15.71 13.06 21.99
N ALA A 47 -15.77 13.65 23.19
CA ALA A 47 -17.01 14.19 23.74
C ALA A 47 -17.58 15.32 22.85
N ALA A 48 -16.74 16.23 22.35
CA ALA A 48 -17.16 17.27 21.43
C ALA A 48 -17.71 16.70 20.11
N MET A 49 -17.06 15.66 19.56
CA MET A 49 -17.56 14.96 18.36
C MET A 49 -18.96 14.38 18.58
N ARG A 50 -19.20 13.77 19.75
CA ARG A 50 -20.51 13.19 20.08
C ARG A 50 -21.58 14.26 20.29
N ALA A 51 -21.26 15.32 21.03
CA ALA A 51 -22.20 16.40 21.34
C ALA A 51 -22.59 17.22 20.10
N HIS A 52 -21.69 17.32 19.12
CA HIS A 52 -21.88 18.14 17.90
C HIS A 52 -21.81 17.29 16.63
N ALA A 53 -22.45 16.11 16.64
CA ALA A 53 -22.42 15.17 15.53
C ALA A 53 -22.90 15.78 14.20
N ALA A 54 -23.82 16.75 14.24
CA ALA A 54 -24.36 17.43 13.08
C ALA A 54 -23.51 18.62 12.57
N HIS A 55 -22.45 19.02 13.27
CA HIS A 55 -21.65 20.20 12.91
C HIS A 55 -20.34 19.81 12.23
N SER A 56 -20.25 19.98 10.91
CA SER A 56 -19.09 19.54 10.12
C SER A 56 -17.77 20.16 10.57
N GLY A 57 -17.77 21.45 10.91
CA GLY A 57 -16.57 22.16 11.41
C GLY A 57 -15.97 21.54 12.67
N VAL A 58 -16.81 21.22 13.66
CA VAL A 58 -16.37 20.50 14.88
C VAL A 58 -15.81 19.13 14.51
N GLN A 59 -16.49 18.37 13.65
CA GLN A 59 -16.03 17.03 13.25
C GLN A 59 -14.67 17.08 12.53
N GLU A 60 -14.49 18.01 11.59
CA GLU A 60 -13.24 18.16 10.85
C GLU A 60 -12.08 18.50 11.79
N GLN A 61 -12.24 19.53 12.63
CA GLN A 61 -11.19 19.96 13.55
C GLN A 61 -10.93 18.91 14.63
N ALA A 62 -11.94 18.20 15.10
CA ALA A 62 -11.77 17.11 16.05
C ALA A 62 -10.96 15.94 15.45
N CYS A 63 -11.27 15.50 14.22
CA CYS A 63 -10.47 14.51 13.51
C CYS A 63 -9.02 14.96 13.32
N HIS A 64 -8.80 16.24 12.98
CA HIS A 64 -7.46 16.79 12.83
C HIS A 64 -6.71 16.85 14.18
N ALA A 65 -7.38 17.24 15.26
CA ALA A 65 -6.83 17.22 16.61
C ALA A 65 -6.41 15.80 17.02
N LEU A 66 -7.27 14.79 16.83
CA LEU A 66 -6.95 13.37 17.07
C LEU A 66 -5.72 12.92 16.28
N ARG A 67 -5.68 13.21 14.97
CA ARG A 67 -4.52 12.89 14.12
C ARG A 67 -3.23 13.48 14.69
N ASN A 68 -3.27 14.76 15.10
CA ASN A 68 -2.10 15.48 15.56
C ASN A 68 -1.64 15.03 16.94
N VAL A 69 -2.56 14.88 17.90
CA VAL A 69 -2.24 14.44 19.27
C VAL A 69 -1.76 12.99 19.28
N CYS A 70 -2.25 12.12 18.39
CA CYS A 70 -1.78 10.73 18.31
C CYS A 70 -0.51 10.53 17.43
N TYR A 71 0.18 11.60 17.01
CA TYR A 71 1.41 11.48 16.22
C TYR A 71 2.61 11.04 17.09
N GLY A 72 3.35 10.04 16.62
CA GLY A 72 4.56 9.51 17.25
C GLY A 72 4.69 7.99 17.07
N THR A 73 5.92 7.48 17.00
CA THR A 73 6.22 6.04 16.90
C THR A 73 6.97 5.50 18.11
N ASP A 74 7.31 6.37 19.06
CA ASP A 74 7.86 6.04 20.38
C ASP A 74 6.79 5.49 21.32
N ALA A 75 7.20 5.00 22.48
CA ALA A 75 6.30 4.44 23.49
C ALA A 75 5.20 5.44 23.91
N ALA A 76 5.56 6.71 24.08
CA ALA A 76 4.60 7.78 24.41
C ALA A 76 3.58 8.00 23.28
N GLY A 77 4.01 7.98 22.01
CA GLY A 77 3.12 8.04 20.86
C GLY A 77 2.18 6.84 20.76
N LEU A 78 2.65 5.63 21.07
CA LEU A 78 1.81 4.43 21.12
C LEU A 78 0.78 4.51 22.27
N ALA A 79 1.20 4.96 23.46
CA ALA A 79 0.31 5.17 24.60
C ALA A 79 -0.81 6.19 24.28
N ARG A 80 -0.48 7.31 23.63
CA ARG A 80 -1.49 8.31 23.19
C ARG A 80 -2.51 7.73 22.21
N LYS A 81 -2.09 6.84 21.31
CA LYS A 81 -3.02 6.15 20.39
C LYS A 81 -3.94 5.18 21.14
N GLN A 82 -3.42 4.54 22.17
CA GLN A 82 -4.19 3.63 23.02
C GLN A 82 -5.24 4.40 23.84
N LEU A 83 -4.87 5.50 24.48
CA LEU A 83 -5.81 6.41 25.17
C LEU A 83 -6.92 6.92 24.24
N ALA A 84 -6.58 7.30 23.00
CA ALA A 84 -7.58 7.74 22.03
C ALA A 84 -8.58 6.62 21.68
N ALA A 85 -8.09 5.38 21.53
CA ALA A 85 -8.97 4.24 21.31
C ALA A 85 -9.87 3.99 22.52
N GLU A 86 -9.34 4.02 23.74
CA GLU A 86 -10.09 3.87 24.99
C GLU A 86 -11.18 4.94 25.15
N ALA A 87 -10.91 6.19 24.77
CA ALA A 87 -11.90 7.27 24.73
C ALA A 87 -13.03 7.03 23.70
N GLY A 88 -12.88 6.06 22.79
CA GLY A 88 -13.82 5.74 21.72
C GLY A 88 -13.67 6.64 20.49
N ALA A 89 -12.44 7.07 20.19
CA ALA A 89 -12.14 7.90 19.02
C ALA A 89 -12.41 7.18 17.70
N LEU A 90 -12.21 5.86 17.63
CA LEU A 90 -12.40 5.09 16.40
C LEU A 90 -13.88 5.11 15.98
N GLU A 91 -14.79 4.85 16.92
CA GLU A 91 -16.23 4.89 16.69
C GLU A 91 -16.72 6.31 16.36
N ALA A 92 -16.22 7.31 17.08
CA ALA A 92 -16.58 8.70 16.85
C ALA A 92 -16.14 9.19 15.46
N VAL A 93 -14.93 8.84 15.02
CA VAL A 93 -14.43 9.18 13.68
C VAL A 93 -15.26 8.51 12.59
N VAL A 94 -15.64 7.23 12.75
CA VAL A 94 -16.50 6.56 11.77
C VAL A 94 -17.91 7.16 11.74
N ALA A 95 -18.47 7.53 12.90
CA ALA A 95 -19.75 8.22 12.96
C ALA A 95 -19.69 9.59 12.23
N ALA A 96 -18.61 10.35 12.42
CA ALA A 96 -18.38 11.61 11.72
C ALA A 96 -18.32 11.42 10.19
N MET A 97 -17.62 10.39 9.71
CA MET A 97 -17.55 10.07 8.28
C MET A 97 -18.94 9.77 7.70
N ARG A 98 -19.79 9.05 8.44
CA ARG A 98 -21.15 8.72 8.01
C ARG A 98 -22.07 9.96 8.01
N ALA A 99 -22.03 10.75 9.07
CA ALA A 99 -22.87 11.95 9.21
C ALA A 99 -22.53 13.04 8.18
N HIS A 100 -21.25 13.14 7.79
CA HIS A 100 -20.75 14.16 6.87
C HIS A 100 -20.17 13.57 5.59
N ALA A 101 -20.86 12.60 5.00
CA ALA A 101 -20.41 11.89 3.79
C ALA A 101 -20.08 12.84 2.62
N ALA A 102 -20.82 13.96 2.49
CA ALA A 102 -20.62 14.97 1.45
C ALA A 102 -19.51 16.00 1.75
N HIS A 103 -18.90 16.00 2.94
CA HIS A 103 -17.92 17.01 3.33
C HIS A 103 -16.49 16.48 3.20
N SER A 104 -15.77 16.88 2.14
CA SER A 104 -14.42 16.37 1.82
C SER A 104 -13.42 16.60 2.95
N GLY A 105 -13.48 17.75 3.63
CA GLY A 105 -12.61 18.08 4.77
C GLY A 105 -12.72 17.07 5.93
N VAL A 106 -13.94 16.74 6.35
CA VAL A 106 -14.20 15.70 7.36
C VAL A 106 -13.67 14.35 6.90
N GLN A 107 -13.96 13.94 5.66
CA GLN A 107 -13.48 12.65 5.13
C GLN A 107 -11.95 12.57 5.11
N GLU A 108 -11.27 13.62 4.65
CA GLU A 108 -9.81 13.67 4.62
C GLU A 108 -9.22 13.54 6.03
N GLN A 109 -9.67 14.36 6.98
CA GLN A 109 -9.12 14.35 8.34
C GLN A 109 -9.48 13.06 9.08
N ALA A 110 -10.68 12.50 8.86
CA ALA A 110 -11.10 11.23 9.44
C ALA A 110 -10.21 10.07 8.98
N CYS A 111 -9.95 9.93 7.67
CA CYS A 111 -9.03 8.92 7.15
C CYS A 111 -7.62 9.08 7.77
N ARG A 112 -7.13 10.32 7.90
CA ARG A 112 -5.84 10.58 8.55
C ARG A 112 -5.84 10.22 10.04
N ALA A 113 -6.92 10.50 10.76
CA ALA A 113 -7.10 10.14 12.16
C ALA A 113 -7.07 8.62 12.33
N LEU A 114 -7.88 7.88 11.56
CA LEU A 114 -7.90 6.41 11.56
C LEU A 114 -6.52 5.83 11.28
N ARG A 115 -5.80 6.35 10.27
CA ARG A 115 -4.43 5.92 9.97
C ARG A 115 -3.50 6.09 11.18
N ASN A 116 -3.51 7.24 11.83
CA ASN A 116 -2.60 7.53 12.93
C ASN A 116 -2.98 6.77 14.21
N VAL A 117 -4.27 6.77 14.57
CA VAL A 117 -4.79 6.09 15.77
C VAL A 117 -4.65 4.58 15.64
N CYS A 118 -4.69 3.98 14.45
CA CYS A 118 -4.45 2.54 14.26
C CYS A 118 -2.97 2.16 14.02
N ALA A 119 -2.02 3.11 14.05
CA ALA A 119 -0.62 2.81 13.77
C ALA A 119 0.06 2.04 14.93
N GLY A 120 0.79 0.97 14.59
CA GLY A 120 1.47 0.08 15.53
C GLY A 120 1.46 -1.37 15.01
N THR A 121 2.50 -2.13 15.31
CA THR A 121 2.63 -3.56 14.95
C THR A 121 2.61 -4.47 16.17
N ASP A 122 2.57 -3.89 17.37
CA ASP A 122 2.36 -4.56 18.65
C ASP A 122 0.91 -5.05 18.80
N ALA A 123 0.66 -5.87 19.83
CA ALA A 123 -0.66 -6.42 20.11
C ALA A 123 -1.73 -5.31 20.28
N ALA A 124 -1.39 -4.22 20.97
CA ALA A 124 -2.28 -3.06 21.11
C ALA A 124 -2.59 -2.38 19.77
N GLY A 125 -1.59 -2.24 18.88
CA GLY A 125 -1.80 -1.75 17.52
C GLY A 125 -2.70 -2.64 16.68
N LEU A 126 -2.55 -3.96 16.77
CA LEU A 126 -3.43 -4.92 16.10
C LEU A 126 -4.87 -4.85 16.65
N ALA A 127 -5.03 -4.76 17.98
CA ALA A 127 -6.33 -4.59 18.62
C ALA A 127 -7.03 -3.28 18.18
N ARG A 128 -6.29 -2.16 18.09
CA ARG A 128 -6.84 -0.89 17.58
C ARG A 128 -7.30 -0.99 16.12
N LYS A 129 -6.59 -1.70 15.27
CA LYS A 129 -7.02 -1.94 13.88
C LYS A 129 -8.27 -2.81 13.83
N GLN A 130 -8.35 -3.83 14.70
CA GLN A 130 -9.52 -4.70 14.81
C GLN A 130 -10.77 -3.91 15.25
N ARG A 131 -10.64 -3.11 16.31
CA ARG A 131 -11.70 -2.22 16.79
C ARG A 131 -12.17 -1.22 15.73
N ALA A 132 -11.24 -0.63 14.96
CA ALA A 132 -11.60 0.26 13.86
C ALA A 132 -12.42 -0.48 12.77
N ALA A 133 -12.04 -1.71 12.45
CA ALA A 133 -12.80 -2.53 11.52
C ALA A 133 -14.19 -2.83 12.08
N GLU A 134 -14.33 -3.25 13.34
CA GLU A 134 -15.62 -3.48 14.02
C GLU A 134 -16.52 -2.24 14.04
N ALA A 135 -15.96 -1.04 14.21
CA ALA A 135 -16.72 0.21 14.08
C ALA A 135 -17.24 0.48 12.64
N GLY A 136 -16.76 -0.26 11.64
CA GLY A 136 -17.11 -0.12 10.23
C GLY A 136 -16.28 0.94 9.49
N ALA A 137 -15.02 1.12 9.90
CA ALA A 137 -14.11 2.07 9.26
C ALA A 137 -13.80 1.70 7.80
N LEU A 138 -13.76 0.40 7.46
CA LEU A 138 -13.49 -0.07 6.10
C LEU A 138 -14.58 0.41 5.13
N ASP A 139 -15.85 0.19 5.48
CA ASP A 139 -17.00 0.64 4.71
C ASP A 139 -17.06 2.16 4.57
N ALA A 140 -16.82 2.87 5.68
CA ALA A 140 -16.80 4.34 5.69
C ALA A 140 -15.70 4.92 4.79
N MET A 141 -14.49 4.33 4.79
CA MET A 141 -13.40 4.76 3.91
C MET A 141 -13.72 4.50 2.44
N VAL A 142 -14.33 3.36 2.10
CA VAL A 142 -14.73 3.06 0.72
C VAL A 142 -15.84 4.01 0.26
N ALA A 143 -16.83 4.29 1.11
CA ALA A 143 -17.88 5.27 0.83
C ALA A 143 -17.29 6.67 0.60
N ALA A 144 -16.32 7.09 1.41
CA ALA A 144 -15.62 8.36 1.24
C ALA A 144 -14.88 8.44 -0.10
N MET A 145 -14.19 7.37 -0.50
CA MET A 145 -13.51 7.30 -1.80
C MET A 145 -14.49 7.43 -2.97
N ARG A 146 -15.68 6.81 -2.87
CA ARG A 146 -16.72 6.91 -3.91
C ARG A 146 -17.34 8.32 -3.96
N ALA A 147 -17.70 8.88 -2.82
CA ALA A 147 -18.33 10.20 -2.74
C ALA A 147 -17.40 11.34 -3.17
N HIS A 148 -16.08 11.18 -2.96
CA HIS A 148 -15.07 12.20 -3.26
C HIS A 148 -14.07 11.72 -4.32
N ALA A 149 -14.57 11.06 -5.38
CA ALA A 149 -13.75 10.50 -6.44
C ALA A 149 -12.79 11.53 -7.08
N ALA A 150 -13.20 12.79 -7.19
CA ALA A 150 -12.39 13.88 -7.75
C ALA A 150 -11.40 14.53 -6.73
N HIS A 151 -11.44 14.17 -5.45
CA HIS A 151 -10.61 14.82 -4.42
C HIS A 151 -9.37 13.98 -4.08
N SER A 152 -8.25 14.29 -4.75
CA SER A 152 -6.99 13.51 -4.66
C SER A 152 -6.51 13.27 -3.23
N ARG A 153 -6.67 14.27 -2.33
CA ARG A 153 -6.28 14.11 -0.92
C ARG A 153 -7.15 13.10 -0.17
N VAL A 154 -8.46 13.01 -0.45
CA VAL A 154 -9.33 12.01 0.19
C VAL A 154 -8.91 10.62 -0.28
N GLN A 155 -8.69 10.45 -1.59
CA GLN A 155 -8.19 9.20 -2.17
C GLN A 155 -6.86 8.75 -1.55
N GLU A 156 -5.87 9.67 -1.47
CA GLU A 156 -4.57 9.36 -0.89
C GLU A 156 -4.69 8.91 0.58
N GLN A 157 -5.44 9.66 1.41
CA GLN A 157 -5.54 9.35 2.83
C GLN A 157 -6.39 8.11 3.10
N ALA A 158 -7.42 7.85 2.31
CA ALA A 158 -8.22 6.64 2.40
C ALA A 158 -7.38 5.39 2.05
N CYS A 159 -6.62 5.41 0.94
CA CYS A 159 -5.70 4.32 0.60
C CYS A 159 -4.66 4.07 1.71
N ARG A 160 -4.09 5.14 2.28
CA ARG A 160 -3.15 5.03 3.41
C ARG A 160 -3.78 4.41 4.67
N ALA A 161 -5.01 4.79 4.97
CA ALA A 161 -5.75 4.28 6.11
C ALA A 161 -6.17 2.81 5.90
N LEU A 162 -6.72 2.46 4.73
CA LEU A 162 -7.04 1.07 4.36
C LEU A 162 -5.82 0.16 4.45
N ARG A 163 -4.68 0.58 3.89
CA ARG A 163 -3.41 -0.15 3.99
C ARG A 163 -3.03 -0.46 5.45
N ASN A 164 -3.19 0.51 6.34
CA ASN A 164 -2.80 0.38 7.75
C ASN A 164 -3.81 -0.46 8.55
N VAL A 165 -5.11 -0.21 8.37
CA VAL A 165 -6.19 -0.94 9.05
C VAL A 165 -6.25 -2.39 8.57
N CYS A 166 -5.83 -2.72 7.34
CA CYS A 166 -5.73 -4.10 6.88
C CYS A 166 -4.39 -4.79 7.20
N ALA A 167 -3.45 -4.14 7.89
CA ALA A 167 -2.15 -4.74 8.20
C ALA A 167 -2.25 -5.81 9.30
N GLY A 168 -1.56 -6.94 9.10
CA GLY A 168 -1.58 -8.11 9.99
C GLY A 168 -1.57 -9.41 9.17
N THR A 169 -0.89 -10.44 9.68
CA THR A 169 -0.82 -11.77 9.07
C THR A 169 -1.52 -12.84 9.90
N ASP A 170 -2.04 -12.46 11.06
CA ASP A 170 -2.90 -13.28 11.92
C ASP A 170 -4.31 -13.43 11.33
N ALA A 171 -5.11 -14.32 11.91
CA ALA A 171 -6.49 -14.56 11.48
C ALA A 171 -7.34 -13.28 11.45
N ALA A 172 -7.20 -12.42 12.47
CA ALA A 172 -7.88 -11.12 12.52
C ALA A 172 -7.42 -10.18 11.38
N GLY A 173 -6.14 -10.16 11.04
CA GLY A 173 -5.61 -9.43 9.89
C GLY A 173 -6.16 -9.93 8.56
N LEU A 174 -6.26 -11.24 8.37
CA LEU A 174 -6.87 -11.83 7.18
C LEU A 174 -8.37 -11.50 7.09
N ALA A 175 -9.10 -11.59 8.20
CA ALA A 175 -10.52 -11.20 8.27
C ALA A 175 -10.73 -9.72 7.92
N ARG A 176 -9.87 -8.81 8.41
CA ARG A 176 -9.93 -7.38 8.05
C ARG A 176 -9.70 -7.14 6.55
N LYS A 177 -8.79 -7.87 5.92
CA LYS A 177 -8.57 -7.78 4.47
C LYS A 177 -9.77 -8.31 3.68
N GLN A 178 -10.39 -9.39 4.16
CA GLN A 178 -11.61 -9.95 3.59
C GLN A 178 -12.77 -8.94 3.64
N ARG A 179 -13.02 -8.35 4.81
CA ARG A 179 -14.02 -7.30 4.99
C ARG A 179 -13.78 -6.08 4.10
N ALA A 180 -12.53 -5.67 3.92
CA ALA A 180 -12.20 -4.56 3.02
C ALA A 180 -12.53 -4.90 1.56
N ALA A 181 -12.27 -6.13 1.12
CA ALA A 181 -12.65 -6.57 -0.21
C ALA A 181 -14.18 -6.62 -0.37
N GLU A 182 -14.92 -7.15 0.61
CA GLU A 182 -16.40 -7.16 0.64
C GLU A 182 -17.02 -5.76 0.58
N ALA A 183 -16.42 -4.78 1.27
CA ALA A 183 -16.83 -3.37 1.17
C ALA A 183 -16.60 -2.76 -0.25
N GLY A 184 -15.85 -3.43 -1.12
CA GLY A 184 -15.50 -2.99 -2.47
C GLY A 184 -14.30 -2.05 -2.51
N ALA A 185 -13.35 -2.22 -1.59
CA ALA A 185 -12.14 -1.40 -1.53
C ALA A 185 -11.25 -1.57 -2.77
N LEU A 186 -11.23 -2.76 -3.39
CA LEU A 186 -10.44 -3.02 -4.59
C LEU A 186 -10.93 -2.16 -5.76
N ASP A 187 -12.23 -2.15 -6.03
CA ASP A 187 -12.86 -1.31 -7.06
C ASP A 187 -12.62 0.18 -6.80
N ALA A 188 -12.78 0.62 -5.55
CA ALA A 188 -12.56 2.01 -5.16
C ALA A 188 -11.09 2.45 -5.36
N MET A 189 -10.12 1.59 -5.03
CA MET A 189 -8.69 1.88 -5.29
C MET A 189 -8.40 1.97 -6.78
N VAL A 190 -8.93 1.06 -7.59
CA VAL A 190 -8.74 1.11 -9.05
C VAL A 190 -9.38 2.37 -9.66
N ALA A 191 -10.58 2.74 -9.22
CA ALA A 191 -11.23 3.98 -9.64
C ALA A 191 -10.40 5.21 -9.25
N ALA A 192 -9.85 5.23 -8.03
CA ALA A 192 -8.97 6.32 -7.57
C ALA A 192 -7.70 6.43 -8.42
N MET A 193 -7.07 5.30 -8.77
CA MET A 193 -5.90 5.28 -9.64
C MET A 193 -6.21 5.83 -11.04
N ARG A 194 -7.37 5.50 -11.60
CA ARG A 194 -7.79 6.02 -12.92
C ARG A 194 -8.14 7.51 -12.88
N ALA A 195 -8.84 7.96 -11.85
CA ALA A 195 -9.24 9.37 -11.71
C ALA A 195 -8.08 10.32 -11.38
N HIS A 196 -6.98 9.80 -10.82
CA HIS A 196 -5.82 10.58 -10.38
C HIS A 196 -4.51 10.05 -10.95
N ASP A 197 -4.51 9.69 -12.23
CA ASP A 197 -3.36 9.13 -12.94
C ASP A 197 -2.10 10.01 -12.85
N ALA A 198 -2.25 11.34 -12.85
CA ALA A 198 -1.16 12.30 -12.72
C ALA A 198 -0.65 12.50 -11.28
N HIS A 199 -1.30 11.93 -10.25
CA HIS A 199 -0.93 12.14 -8.85
C HIS A 199 -0.12 10.96 -8.29
N SER A 200 1.21 11.06 -8.31
CA SER A 200 2.12 9.98 -7.87
C SER A 200 1.80 9.44 -6.48
N ARG A 201 1.41 10.30 -5.54
CA ARG A 201 1.04 9.89 -4.18
C ARG A 201 -0.24 9.07 -4.13
N VAL A 202 -1.23 9.35 -4.96
CA VAL A 202 -2.44 8.49 -5.02
C VAL A 202 -2.05 7.12 -5.58
N GLN A 203 -1.28 7.10 -6.67
CA GLN A 203 -0.80 5.87 -7.31
C GLN A 203 0.00 4.98 -6.34
N GLU A 204 1.01 5.55 -5.68
CA GLU A 204 1.86 4.82 -4.73
C GLU A 204 1.04 4.18 -3.60
N GLN A 205 0.15 4.96 -2.99
CA GLN A 205 -0.60 4.47 -1.82
C GLN A 205 -1.70 3.49 -2.23
N ALA A 206 -2.32 3.65 -3.41
CA ALA A 206 -3.27 2.70 -3.95
C ALA A 206 -2.60 1.35 -4.28
N CYS A 207 -1.45 1.35 -4.96
CA CYS A 207 -0.67 0.12 -5.21
C CYS A 207 -0.31 -0.60 -3.89
N HIS A 208 0.11 0.14 -2.87
CA HIS A 208 0.44 -0.44 -1.56
C HIS A 208 -0.81 -1.02 -0.87
N ALA A 209 -1.93 -0.29 -0.90
CA ALA A 209 -3.18 -0.75 -0.31
C ALA A 209 -3.72 -2.00 -1.03
N LEU A 210 -3.70 -2.04 -2.37
CA LEU A 210 -4.05 -3.20 -3.19
C LEU A 210 -3.23 -4.43 -2.79
N ARG A 211 -1.90 -4.30 -2.73
CA ARG A 211 -1.02 -5.39 -2.27
C ARG A 211 -1.41 -5.89 -0.87
N ASN A 212 -1.68 -5.00 0.08
CA ASN A 212 -2.03 -5.41 1.44
C ASN A 212 -3.41 -6.09 1.52
N VAL A 213 -4.42 -5.54 0.84
CA VAL A 213 -5.78 -6.11 0.82
C VAL A 213 -5.81 -7.43 0.08
N CYS A 214 -4.97 -7.66 -0.92
CA CYS A 214 -4.88 -8.95 -1.61
C CYS A 214 -3.98 -9.98 -0.90
N ALA A 215 -3.30 -9.66 0.20
CA ALA A 215 -2.31 -10.56 0.82
C ALA A 215 -2.96 -11.79 1.49
N GLY A 216 -2.34 -12.96 1.35
CA GLY A 216 -2.80 -14.26 1.87
C GLY A 216 -2.73 -15.33 0.78
N THR A 217 -2.38 -16.57 1.13
CA THR A 217 -2.25 -17.69 0.17
C THR A 217 -3.34 -18.74 0.34
N ASP A 218 -4.28 -18.51 1.25
CA ASP A 218 -5.50 -19.29 1.44
C ASP A 218 -6.52 -19.00 0.32
N ALA A 219 -7.59 -19.81 0.27
CA ALA A 219 -8.66 -19.65 -0.72
C ALA A 219 -9.25 -18.23 -0.74
N ALA A 220 -9.47 -17.63 0.44
CA ALA A 220 -9.95 -16.25 0.55
C ALA A 220 -8.93 -15.24 0.00
N GLY A 221 -7.63 -15.43 0.24
CA GLY A 221 -6.55 -14.63 -0.33
C GLY A 221 -6.44 -14.75 -1.85
N LEU A 222 -6.66 -15.93 -2.41
CA LEU A 222 -6.70 -16.13 -3.87
C LEU A 222 -7.95 -15.48 -4.48
N ALA A 223 -9.12 -15.64 -3.87
CA ALA A 223 -10.35 -14.98 -4.28
C ALA A 223 -10.22 -13.45 -4.28
N ARG A 224 -9.55 -12.85 -3.28
CA ARG A 224 -9.27 -11.40 -3.25
C ARG A 224 -8.35 -10.94 -4.38
N LYS A 225 -7.38 -11.75 -4.81
CA LYS A 225 -6.54 -11.42 -5.98
C LYS A 225 -7.34 -11.50 -7.28
N GLN A 226 -8.21 -12.51 -7.38
CA GLN A 226 -9.11 -12.66 -8.53
C GLN A 226 -10.06 -11.45 -8.66
N ARG A 227 -10.70 -11.04 -7.57
CA ARG A 227 -11.52 -9.82 -7.54
C ARG A 227 -10.74 -8.55 -7.90
N ALA A 228 -9.48 -8.43 -7.47
CA ALA A 228 -8.65 -7.29 -7.85
C ALA A 228 -8.35 -7.27 -9.36
N ALA A 229 -8.07 -8.44 -9.94
CA ALA A 229 -7.88 -8.56 -11.37
C ALA A 229 -9.17 -8.20 -12.14
N GLU A 230 -10.33 -8.71 -11.72
CA GLU A 230 -11.65 -8.39 -12.30
C GLU A 230 -11.97 -6.89 -12.27
N ALA A 231 -11.64 -6.20 -11.17
CA ALA A 231 -11.76 -4.75 -11.05
C ALA A 231 -10.83 -3.97 -12.01
N GLY A 232 -9.86 -4.64 -12.63
CA GLY A 232 -8.87 -4.06 -13.54
C GLY A 232 -7.68 -3.42 -12.82
N ALA A 233 -7.26 -4.01 -11.69
CA ALA A 233 -6.11 -3.53 -10.93
C ALA A 233 -4.79 -3.68 -11.67
N LEU A 234 -4.63 -4.73 -12.49
CA LEU A 234 -3.39 -4.98 -13.24
C LEU A 234 -3.14 -3.85 -14.26
N GLU A 235 -4.16 -3.47 -15.02
CA GLU A 235 -4.13 -2.39 -15.99
C GLU A 235 -3.87 -1.04 -15.31
N ALA A 236 -4.53 -0.78 -14.18
CA ALA A 236 -4.33 0.45 -13.42
C ALA A 236 -2.91 0.55 -12.85
N VAL A 237 -2.36 -0.55 -12.33
CA VAL A 237 -0.98 -0.60 -11.83
C VAL A 237 0.03 -0.37 -12.95
N VAL A 238 -0.16 -0.97 -14.12
CA VAL A 238 0.74 -0.74 -15.27
C VAL A 238 0.63 0.69 -15.80
N ALA A 239 -0.57 1.26 -15.84
CA ALA A 239 -0.76 2.68 -16.20
C ALA A 239 -0.02 3.60 -15.22
N ALA A 240 -0.10 3.33 -13.91
CA ALA A 240 0.63 4.06 -12.89
C ALA A 240 2.16 4.00 -13.07
N MET A 241 2.69 2.81 -13.38
CA MET A 241 4.12 2.64 -13.66
C MET A 241 4.57 3.49 -14.86
N ARG A 242 3.74 3.59 -15.91
CA ARG A 242 4.06 4.37 -17.11
C ARG A 242 3.98 5.88 -16.84
N ALA A 243 2.91 6.33 -16.19
CA ALA A 243 2.71 7.75 -15.88
C ALA A 243 3.78 8.30 -14.92
N HIS A 244 4.32 7.45 -14.04
CA HIS A 244 5.29 7.85 -13.01
C HIS A 244 6.62 7.08 -13.12
N ALA A 245 7.15 6.94 -14.34
CA ALA A 245 8.35 6.14 -14.64
C ALA A 245 9.59 6.53 -13.81
N VAL A 246 9.70 7.78 -13.37
CA VAL A 246 10.83 8.32 -12.60
C VAL A 246 10.56 8.43 -11.09
N HIS A 247 9.39 7.99 -10.61
CA HIS A 247 9.05 8.02 -9.20
C HIS A 247 9.24 6.64 -8.57
N SER A 248 10.38 6.45 -7.89
CA SER A 248 10.80 5.14 -7.34
C SER A 248 9.74 4.51 -6.42
N GLY A 249 9.07 5.31 -5.59
CA GLY A 249 8.00 4.82 -4.71
C GLY A 249 6.82 4.20 -5.47
N VAL A 250 6.42 4.77 -6.61
CA VAL A 250 5.32 4.21 -7.43
C VAL A 250 5.78 2.91 -8.06
N GLN A 251 6.99 2.88 -8.63
CA GLN A 251 7.56 1.68 -9.25
C GLN A 251 7.70 0.54 -8.25
N GLU A 252 8.22 0.81 -7.05
CA GLU A 252 8.39 -0.19 -6.01
C GLU A 252 7.04 -0.80 -5.59
N GLN A 253 6.05 0.04 -5.28
CA GLN A 253 4.75 -0.45 -4.82
C GLN A 253 3.94 -1.11 -5.95
N ALA A 254 4.10 -0.64 -7.19
CA ALA A 254 3.49 -1.26 -8.37
C ALA A 254 4.04 -2.66 -8.62
N CYS A 255 5.37 -2.85 -8.59
CA CYS A 255 5.98 -4.18 -8.68
C CYS A 255 5.48 -5.11 -7.55
N ARG A 256 5.36 -4.61 -6.30
CA ARG A 256 4.76 -5.39 -5.19
C ARG A 256 3.32 -5.79 -5.45
N ALA A 257 2.53 -4.89 -6.04
CA ALA A 257 1.14 -5.19 -6.40
C ALA A 257 1.08 -6.26 -7.50
N LEU A 258 1.89 -6.16 -8.56
CA LEU A 258 1.98 -7.18 -9.62
C LEU A 258 2.40 -8.54 -9.06
N ILE A 259 3.45 -8.62 -8.24
CA ILE A 259 3.90 -9.86 -7.60
C ILE A 259 2.73 -10.51 -6.86
N ASN A 260 2.01 -9.74 -6.04
CA ASN A 260 0.98 -10.28 -5.17
C ASN A 260 -0.30 -10.63 -5.94
N VAL A 261 -0.76 -9.79 -6.86
CA VAL A 261 -1.99 -10.02 -7.64
C VAL A 261 -1.79 -11.11 -8.70
N CYS A 262 -0.58 -11.32 -9.21
CA CYS A 262 -0.28 -12.45 -10.12
C CYS A 262 0.11 -13.74 -9.39
N TYR A 263 0.11 -13.77 -8.04
CA TYR A 263 0.52 -14.96 -7.30
C TYR A 263 -0.46 -16.12 -7.48
N GLY A 264 0.05 -17.30 -7.84
CA GLY A 264 -0.68 -18.55 -7.98
C GLY A 264 -0.21 -19.32 -9.21
N THR A 265 -0.11 -20.64 -9.09
CA THR A 265 0.26 -21.55 -10.20
C THR A 265 -0.94 -22.34 -10.73
N ASP A 266 -2.13 -22.08 -10.18
CA ASP A 266 -3.40 -22.59 -10.68
C ASP A 266 -3.86 -21.82 -11.93
N ALA A 267 -4.89 -22.32 -12.62
CA ALA A 267 -5.42 -21.68 -13.82
C ALA A 267 -5.82 -20.21 -13.59
N ALA A 268 -6.34 -19.88 -12.41
CA ALA A 268 -6.69 -18.50 -12.04
C ALA A 268 -5.44 -17.60 -11.86
N GLY A 269 -4.35 -18.13 -11.29
CA GLY A 269 -3.05 -17.45 -11.23
C GLY A 269 -2.47 -17.16 -12.60
N LEU A 270 -2.47 -18.17 -13.48
CA LEU A 270 -1.99 -18.03 -14.86
C LEU A 270 -2.84 -17.03 -15.66
N ALA A 271 -4.18 -17.04 -15.51
CA ALA A 271 -5.05 -16.06 -16.15
C ALA A 271 -4.77 -14.62 -15.68
N ARG A 272 -4.44 -14.42 -14.39
CA ARG A 272 -4.02 -13.12 -13.86
C ARG A 272 -2.66 -12.68 -14.41
N ALA A 273 -1.70 -13.59 -14.51
CA ALA A 273 -0.39 -13.32 -15.14
C ALA A 273 -0.54 -12.94 -16.62
N GLN A 274 -1.36 -13.68 -17.37
CA GLN A 274 -1.71 -13.38 -18.77
C GLN A 274 -2.31 -11.96 -18.90
N ARG A 275 -3.31 -11.63 -18.07
CA ARG A 275 -3.92 -10.29 -18.08
C ARG A 275 -2.90 -9.18 -17.81
N ALA A 276 -1.94 -9.40 -16.92
CA ALA A 276 -0.86 -8.45 -16.67
C ALA A 276 0.06 -8.30 -17.90
N ALA A 277 0.40 -9.41 -18.57
CA ALA A 277 1.22 -9.40 -19.78
C ALA A 277 0.51 -8.67 -20.95
N GLU A 278 -0.78 -8.92 -21.14
CA GLU A 278 -1.64 -8.22 -22.12
C GLU A 278 -1.71 -6.72 -21.82
N ALA A 279 -1.80 -6.34 -20.54
CA ALA A 279 -1.72 -4.96 -20.08
C ALA A 279 -0.34 -4.30 -20.25
N ARG A 280 0.64 -5.01 -20.83
CA ARG A 280 2.04 -4.55 -21.04
C ARG A 280 2.86 -4.40 -19.75
N ALA A 281 2.62 -5.25 -18.75
CA ALA A 281 3.37 -5.22 -17.50
C ALA A 281 4.86 -5.49 -17.71
N LEU A 282 5.23 -6.40 -18.61
CA LEU A 282 6.63 -6.75 -18.88
C LEU A 282 7.45 -5.53 -19.33
N GLU A 283 6.92 -4.74 -20.26
CA GLU A 283 7.60 -3.54 -20.75
C GLU A 283 7.67 -2.46 -19.66
N ALA A 284 6.61 -2.29 -18.86
CA ALA A 284 6.61 -1.34 -17.76
C ALA A 284 7.62 -1.71 -16.66
N VAL A 285 7.73 -3.00 -16.31
CA VAL A 285 8.71 -3.51 -15.33
C VAL A 285 10.13 -3.31 -15.83
N VAL A 286 10.42 -3.61 -17.09
CA VAL A 286 11.76 -3.38 -17.66
C VAL A 286 12.10 -1.88 -17.74
N ALA A 287 11.13 -1.03 -18.07
CA ALA A 287 11.32 0.42 -18.04
C ALA A 287 11.64 0.92 -16.61
N ALA A 288 10.95 0.39 -15.60
CA ALA A 288 11.22 0.70 -14.19
C ALA A 288 12.64 0.30 -13.77
N MET A 289 13.11 -0.88 -14.20
CA MET A 289 14.48 -1.33 -13.94
C MET A 289 15.52 -0.37 -14.55
N ARG A 290 15.28 0.11 -15.77
CA ARG A 290 16.18 1.07 -16.45
C ARG A 290 16.17 2.44 -15.77
N ALA A 291 14.99 2.98 -15.48
CA ALA A 291 14.84 4.29 -14.85
C ALA A 291 15.40 4.35 -13.42
N HIS A 292 15.41 3.23 -12.71
CA HIS A 292 15.84 3.13 -11.32
C HIS A 292 16.98 2.13 -11.11
N ALA A 293 17.97 2.11 -12.01
CA ALA A 293 19.11 1.20 -11.97
C ALA A 293 19.85 1.21 -10.62
N ALA A 294 19.96 2.36 -9.95
CA ALA A 294 20.64 2.51 -8.66
C ALA A 294 19.77 2.13 -7.43
N HIS A 295 18.47 1.84 -7.60
CA HIS A 295 17.56 1.58 -6.48
C HIS A 295 17.34 0.07 -6.29
N SER A 296 18.07 -0.54 -5.37
CA SER A 296 18.04 -2.00 -5.15
C SER A 296 16.63 -2.56 -4.93
N GLY A 297 15.79 -1.86 -4.16
CA GLY A 297 14.41 -2.27 -3.92
C GLY A 297 13.56 -2.39 -5.19
N VAL A 298 13.70 -1.44 -6.14
CA VAL A 298 12.97 -1.51 -7.42
C VAL A 298 13.52 -2.68 -8.26
N GLN A 299 14.84 -2.87 -8.29
CA GLN A 299 15.46 -3.97 -9.04
C GLN A 299 15.01 -5.34 -8.54
N GLU A 300 15.07 -5.57 -7.22
CA GLU A 300 14.65 -6.84 -6.62
C GLU A 300 13.19 -7.15 -6.96
N LEU A 301 12.30 -6.19 -6.75
CA LEU A 301 10.86 -6.39 -6.94
C LEU A 301 10.47 -6.46 -8.41
N ALA A 302 11.18 -5.76 -9.30
CA ALA A 302 11.00 -5.87 -10.73
C ALA A 302 11.37 -7.28 -11.22
N CYS A 303 12.51 -7.84 -10.80
CA CYS A 303 12.87 -9.22 -11.11
C CYS A 303 11.79 -10.21 -10.65
N ARG A 304 11.26 -10.04 -9.43
CA ARG A 304 10.17 -10.88 -8.91
C ARG A 304 8.85 -10.71 -9.67
N ALA A 305 8.54 -9.50 -10.13
CA ALA A 305 7.37 -9.26 -10.97
C ALA A 305 7.52 -9.98 -12.33
N LEU A 306 8.71 -9.97 -12.94
CA LEU A 306 8.99 -10.74 -14.16
C LEU A 306 8.76 -12.24 -13.95
N ILE A 307 9.20 -12.80 -12.82
CA ILE A 307 8.97 -14.23 -12.50
C ILE A 307 7.47 -14.56 -12.52
N ASN A 308 6.65 -13.75 -11.85
CA ASN A 308 5.22 -14.05 -11.72
C ASN A 308 4.43 -13.75 -12.99
N VAL A 309 4.79 -12.72 -13.77
CA VAL A 309 4.10 -12.39 -15.03
C VAL A 309 4.48 -13.36 -16.15
N CYS A 310 5.71 -13.89 -16.15
CA CYS A 310 6.16 -14.94 -17.07
C CYS A 310 5.88 -16.35 -16.53
N ALA A 311 4.98 -16.52 -15.56
CA ALA A 311 4.70 -17.84 -15.00
C ALA A 311 3.97 -18.73 -16.03
N GLY A 312 4.25 -20.04 -15.96
CA GLY A 312 3.65 -21.05 -16.83
C GLY A 312 4.65 -21.65 -17.82
N THR A 313 4.50 -22.95 -18.10
CA THR A 313 5.32 -23.70 -19.05
C THR A 313 4.57 -24.07 -20.33
N ASP A 314 3.33 -23.60 -20.46
CA ASP A 314 2.51 -23.77 -21.66
C ASP A 314 2.91 -22.76 -22.75
N ALA A 315 2.22 -22.83 -23.90
CA ALA A 315 2.50 -21.95 -25.03
C ALA A 315 2.35 -20.45 -24.68
N ALA A 316 1.42 -20.11 -23.78
CA ALA A 316 1.22 -18.73 -23.33
C ALA A 316 2.39 -18.26 -22.47
N GLY A 317 2.83 -19.04 -21.48
CA GLY A 317 3.99 -18.75 -20.66
C GLY A 317 5.27 -18.54 -21.48
N ILE A 318 5.50 -19.41 -22.48
CA ILE A 318 6.62 -19.28 -23.43
C ILE A 318 6.51 -17.97 -24.22
N ALA A 319 5.32 -17.60 -24.71
CA ALA A 319 5.10 -16.34 -25.42
C ALA A 319 5.38 -15.12 -24.52
N TRP A 320 5.02 -15.17 -23.24
CA TRP A 320 5.32 -14.10 -22.29
C TRP A 320 6.80 -13.98 -21.98
N ALA A 321 7.50 -15.10 -21.81
CA ALA A 321 8.94 -15.08 -21.65
C ALA A 321 9.66 -14.53 -22.91
N GLN A 322 9.18 -14.87 -24.11
CA GLN A 322 9.66 -14.29 -25.37
C GLN A 322 9.45 -12.77 -25.42
N ARG A 323 8.25 -12.30 -25.05
CA ARG A 323 7.94 -10.87 -24.99
C ARG A 323 8.77 -10.12 -23.96
N ALA A 324 9.04 -10.74 -22.80
CA ALA A 324 9.92 -10.17 -21.78
C ALA A 324 11.35 -10.01 -22.33
N ALA A 325 11.85 -11.02 -23.05
CA ALA A 325 13.14 -10.93 -23.73
C ALA A 325 13.13 -9.79 -24.77
N GLU A 326 12.10 -9.68 -25.62
CA GLU A 326 11.95 -8.60 -26.61
C GLU A 326 11.93 -7.21 -25.98
N ALA A 327 11.26 -7.04 -24.84
CA ALA A 327 11.28 -5.80 -24.04
C ALA A 327 12.69 -5.46 -23.49
N GLY A 328 13.59 -6.43 -23.49
CA GLY A 328 14.96 -6.34 -22.99
C GLY A 328 15.08 -6.61 -21.50
N ALA A 329 14.28 -7.54 -20.98
CA ALA A 329 14.34 -7.98 -19.59
C ALA A 329 15.69 -8.63 -19.25
N LEU A 330 16.24 -9.44 -20.16
CA LEU A 330 17.51 -10.14 -19.92
C LEU A 330 18.67 -9.16 -19.69
N GLU A 331 18.77 -8.13 -20.54
CA GLU A 331 19.78 -7.08 -20.39
C GLU A 331 19.57 -6.28 -19.08
N ALA A 332 18.32 -5.94 -18.76
CA ALA A 332 18.00 -5.20 -17.54
C ALA A 332 18.32 -6.01 -16.28
N VAL A 333 18.01 -7.31 -16.25
CA VAL A 333 18.30 -8.21 -15.13
C VAL A 333 19.81 -8.37 -14.93
N VAL A 334 20.58 -8.57 -16.00
CA VAL A 334 22.05 -8.65 -15.89
C VAL A 334 22.65 -7.32 -15.43
N ALA A 335 22.14 -6.18 -15.91
CA ALA A 335 22.57 -4.87 -15.44
C ALA A 335 22.27 -4.67 -13.94
N ALA A 336 21.10 -5.14 -13.47
CA ALA A 336 20.74 -5.11 -12.06
C ALA A 336 21.70 -5.93 -11.19
N MET A 337 22.07 -7.14 -11.65
CA MET A 337 23.05 -7.99 -10.96
C MET A 337 24.40 -7.28 -10.82
N ARG A 338 24.87 -6.61 -11.88
CA ARG A 338 26.15 -5.86 -11.84
C ARG A 338 26.09 -4.65 -10.92
N ALA A 339 25.03 -3.84 -11.03
CA ALA A 339 24.86 -2.63 -10.24
C ALA A 339 24.71 -2.90 -8.74
N HIS A 340 24.19 -4.08 -8.38
CA HIS A 340 23.90 -4.48 -7.00
C HIS A 340 24.59 -5.79 -6.61
N ALA A 341 25.87 -5.93 -6.95
CA ALA A 341 26.65 -7.17 -6.77
C ALA A 341 26.63 -7.72 -5.33
N VAL A 342 26.53 -6.84 -4.32
CA VAL A 342 26.52 -7.21 -2.89
C VAL A 342 25.13 -7.24 -2.26
N HIS A 343 24.05 -7.02 -3.03
CA HIS A 343 22.69 -7.07 -2.52
C HIS A 343 22.06 -8.44 -2.80
N SER A 344 22.05 -9.32 -1.80
CA SER A 344 21.58 -10.71 -1.92
C SER A 344 20.17 -10.83 -2.52
N GLY A 345 19.23 -9.98 -2.10
CA GLY A 345 17.85 -9.99 -2.61
C GLY A 345 17.75 -9.75 -4.13
N VAL A 346 18.59 -8.85 -4.68
CA VAL A 346 18.64 -8.57 -6.12
C VAL A 346 19.25 -9.76 -6.84
N GLN A 347 20.37 -10.31 -6.34
CA GLN A 347 21.03 -11.45 -6.97
C GLN A 347 20.11 -12.68 -7.04
N VAL A 348 19.47 -13.06 -5.93
CA VAL A 348 18.55 -14.21 -5.89
C VAL A 348 17.39 -14.01 -6.86
N SER A 349 16.74 -12.84 -6.80
CA SER A 349 15.59 -12.54 -7.66
C SER A 349 15.97 -12.48 -9.13
N ALA A 350 17.15 -11.94 -9.45
CA ALA A 350 17.67 -11.86 -10.81
C ALA A 350 18.01 -13.23 -11.38
N CYS A 351 18.68 -14.11 -10.63
CA CYS A 351 18.97 -15.47 -11.06
C CYS A 351 17.67 -16.26 -11.37
N LEU A 352 16.66 -16.15 -10.49
CA LEU A 352 15.35 -16.78 -10.73
C LEU A 352 14.63 -16.18 -11.94
N ALA A 353 14.74 -14.87 -12.17
CA ALA A 353 14.18 -14.24 -13.36
C ALA A 353 14.90 -14.70 -14.64
N LEU A 354 16.23 -14.84 -14.62
CA LEU A 354 16.99 -15.37 -15.76
C LEU A 354 16.63 -16.83 -16.05
N ASP A 355 16.53 -17.67 -15.02
CA ASP A 355 16.12 -19.06 -15.14
C ASP A 355 14.75 -19.18 -15.81
N ASN A 356 13.76 -18.46 -15.26
CA ASN A 356 12.40 -18.48 -15.80
C ASN A 356 12.31 -17.92 -17.24
N VAL A 357 12.90 -16.75 -17.49
CA VAL A 357 12.83 -16.12 -18.83
C VAL A 357 13.67 -16.88 -19.87
N CYS A 358 14.68 -17.66 -19.48
CA CYS A 358 15.45 -18.51 -20.40
C CYS A 358 14.90 -19.94 -20.52
N ALA A 359 13.91 -20.32 -19.73
CA ALA A 359 13.37 -21.68 -19.72
C ALA A 359 12.84 -22.10 -21.09
N GLY A 360 13.09 -23.37 -21.46
CA GLY A 360 12.67 -23.97 -22.72
C GLY A 360 13.86 -24.54 -23.51
N THR A 361 13.70 -25.77 -24.00
CA THR A 361 14.72 -26.46 -24.80
C THR A 361 14.48 -26.33 -26.31
N ASP A 362 13.48 -25.58 -26.73
CA ASP A 362 13.18 -25.29 -28.13
C ASP A 362 14.11 -24.18 -28.70
N ALA A 363 13.93 -23.84 -29.98
CA ALA A 363 14.74 -22.81 -30.62
C ALA A 363 14.58 -21.43 -29.96
N ALA A 364 13.36 -21.10 -29.50
CA ALA A 364 13.07 -19.84 -28.84
C ALA A 364 13.74 -19.74 -27.45
N GLY A 365 13.69 -20.80 -26.64
CA GLY A 365 14.39 -20.90 -25.37
C GLY A 365 15.90 -20.78 -25.52
N ARG A 366 16.49 -21.49 -26.50
CA ARG A 366 17.92 -21.35 -26.83
C ARG A 366 18.29 -19.92 -27.26
N ALA A 367 17.44 -19.26 -28.06
CA ALA A 367 17.68 -17.88 -28.47
C ALA A 367 17.65 -16.91 -27.27
N ARG A 368 16.69 -17.09 -26.35
CA ARG A 368 16.63 -16.32 -25.09
C ARG A 368 17.88 -16.55 -24.23
N ALA A 369 18.31 -17.79 -24.04
CA ALA A 369 19.52 -18.10 -23.29
C ALA A 369 20.78 -17.52 -23.94
N GLN A 370 20.89 -17.56 -25.27
CA GLN A 370 21.99 -16.94 -26.01
C GLN A 370 21.99 -15.42 -25.86
N ARG A 371 20.81 -14.79 -25.84
CA ARG A 371 20.67 -13.35 -25.60
C ARG A 371 21.11 -12.97 -24.18
N ALA A 372 20.71 -13.75 -23.17
CA ALA A 372 21.19 -13.56 -21.79
C ALA A 372 22.72 -13.71 -21.70
N ALA A 373 23.29 -14.72 -22.36
CA ALA A 373 24.73 -14.90 -22.44
C ALA A 373 25.43 -13.71 -23.11
N LYS A 374 24.90 -13.16 -24.21
CA LYS A 374 25.44 -11.95 -24.86
C LYS A 374 25.34 -10.70 -23.97
N ALA A 375 24.32 -10.61 -23.12
CA ALA A 375 24.23 -9.55 -22.11
C ALA A 375 25.28 -9.71 -20.99
N GLY A 376 25.92 -10.89 -20.90
CA GLY A 376 26.93 -11.28 -19.93
C GLY A 376 26.34 -11.83 -18.62
N ALA A 377 25.29 -12.64 -18.74
CA ALA A 377 24.68 -13.33 -17.61
C ALA A 377 25.63 -14.34 -16.95
N ARG A 378 26.51 -15.00 -17.71
CA ARG A 378 27.44 -16.01 -17.17
C ARG A 378 28.40 -15.41 -16.16
N GLU A 379 28.99 -14.27 -16.51
CA GLU A 379 29.92 -13.52 -15.68
C GLU A 379 29.20 -12.95 -14.46
N ALA A 380 27.98 -12.43 -14.64
CA ALA A 380 27.18 -11.89 -13.55
C ALA A 380 26.77 -12.98 -12.53
N ILE A 381 26.37 -14.17 -12.99
CA ILE A 381 26.02 -15.31 -12.13
C ILE A 381 27.27 -15.81 -11.37
N ALA A 382 28.40 -15.97 -12.06
CA ALA A 382 29.65 -16.38 -11.43
C ALA A 382 30.10 -15.38 -10.35
N ALA A 383 30.00 -14.07 -10.63
CA ALA A 383 30.29 -13.03 -9.65
C ALA A 383 29.33 -13.07 -8.45
N ALA A 384 28.05 -13.33 -8.67
CA ALA A 384 27.07 -13.49 -7.60
C ALA A 384 27.40 -14.69 -6.70
N MET A 385 27.77 -15.84 -7.27
CA MET A 385 28.20 -17.02 -6.51
C MET A 385 29.46 -16.74 -5.69
N ALA A 386 30.42 -16.00 -6.25
CA ALA A 386 31.64 -15.62 -5.55
C ALA A 386 31.40 -14.62 -4.41
N ALA A 387 30.45 -13.70 -4.57
CA ALA A 387 30.09 -12.72 -3.55
C ALA A 387 29.30 -13.32 -2.37
N PHE A 388 28.62 -14.45 -2.59
CA PHE A 388 27.81 -15.16 -1.59
C PHE A 388 28.22 -16.64 -1.49
N PRO A 389 29.43 -16.94 -0.99
CA PRO A 389 29.90 -18.31 -0.87
C PRO A 389 29.00 -19.09 0.10
N VAL A 390 28.71 -20.34 -0.25
CA VAL A 390 28.08 -21.29 0.66
C VAL A 390 29.04 -21.50 1.82
N GLN A 391 28.64 -21.11 3.05
CA GLN A 391 29.42 -21.50 4.22
C GLN A 391 29.38 -23.03 4.33
N PRO A 392 30.53 -23.71 4.51
CA PRO A 392 30.54 -25.14 4.74
C PRO A 392 29.64 -25.45 5.96
N VAL A 393 28.72 -26.38 5.77
CA VAL A 393 27.74 -26.84 6.76
C VAL A 393 28.42 -27.49 7.95
#